data_AF-A0A849DUE9-F1
#
_entry.id   AF-A0A849DUE9-F1
#
_cell.length_a   1.000
_cell.length_b   1.000
_cell.length_c   1.000
_cell.angle_alpha   90.00
_cell.angle_beta   90.00
_cell.angle_gamma   90.00
#
_symmetry.space_group_name_H-M   'P 1'
#
loop_
_entity.id
_entity.type
_entity.pdbx_description
1 polymer ?
#
loop_
_entity_poly.entity_id
_entity_poly.type
_entity_poly.pdbx_seq_one_letter_code
_entity_poly.pdbx_strand_id
1 'polypeptide(L)'
;MKRLRMTTFSVRFPWIIIGLALALTILFGAQFPKVSFDNDPENMLAEDEHIRVFHNEVKTRFNLFDFVIIGIVNEEHEDGTFNVETLGRIDVLTRELISLRRNAVGLPEVMRDGHP
;
A
#
# COMPACT_ATOMS: atom_id res chain seq x y z
N MET A 1 28.86 10.53 49.45
CA MET A 1 28.97 11.75 48.61
C MET A 1 29.17 11.48 47.09
N LYS A 2 28.71 10.36 46.51
CA LYS A 2 28.81 10.11 45.05
C LYS A 2 27.60 10.60 44.24
N ARG A 3 26.41 10.68 44.85
CA ARG A 3 25.14 10.97 44.17
C ARG A 3 25.04 12.39 43.60
N LEU A 4 25.70 13.36 44.22
CA LEU A 4 25.69 14.76 43.75
C LEU A 4 26.61 15.00 42.55
N ARG A 5 27.63 14.16 42.32
CA ARG A 5 28.64 14.40 41.26
C ARG A 5 28.04 14.33 39.85
N MET A 6 27.08 13.43 39.61
CA MET A 6 26.40 13.34 38.31
C MET A 6 25.52 14.56 38.07
N THR A 7 24.77 14.99 39.08
CA THR A 7 23.91 16.18 38.98
C THR A 7 24.74 17.45 38.79
N THR A 8 25.83 17.62 39.56
CA THR A 8 26.73 18.79 39.42
C THR A 8 27.44 18.79 38.08
N PHE A 9 27.85 17.63 37.56
CA PHE A 9 28.42 17.52 36.22
C PHE A 9 27.42 17.93 35.14
N SER A 10 26.17 17.48 35.27
CA SER A 10 25.13 17.84 34.30
C SER A 10 24.78 19.32 34.28
N VAL A 11 24.80 19.98 35.43
CA VAL A 11 24.55 21.42 35.55
C VAL A 11 25.76 22.25 35.11
N ARG A 12 26.99 21.72 35.22
CA ARG A 12 28.23 22.44 34.88
C ARG A 12 28.54 22.48 33.38
N PHE A 13 28.05 21.50 32.60
CA PHE A 13 28.26 21.43 31.15
C PHE A 13 26.95 21.20 30.37
N PRO A 14 25.97 22.11 30.47
CA PRO A 14 24.64 21.92 29.89
C PRO A 14 24.67 21.76 28.37
N TRP A 15 25.52 22.52 27.66
CA TRP A 15 25.65 22.44 26.21
C TRP A 15 26.19 21.10 25.70
N ILE A 16 27.08 20.45 26.45
CA ILE A 16 27.60 19.11 26.09
C ILE A 16 26.48 18.08 26.18
N ILE A 17 25.65 18.16 27.22
CA ILE A 17 24.53 17.23 27.42
C ILE A 17 23.42 17.46 26.40
N ILE A 18 23.09 18.73 26.12
CA ILE A 18 22.13 19.07 25.08
C ILE A 18 22.63 18.57 23.72
N GLY A 19 23.90 18.80 23.40
CA GLY A 19 24.51 18.30 22.16
C GLY A 19 24.49 16.78 22.07
N LEU A 20 24.81 16.07 23.15
CA LEU A 20 24.77 14.61 23.22
C LEU A 20 23.34 14.07 23.05
N ALA A 21 22.37 14.66 23.74
CA ALA A 21 20.96 14.29 23.62
C ALA A 21 20.45 14.52 22.20
N LEU A 22 20.78 15.66 21.59
CA LEU A 22 20.43 15.99 20.22
C LEU A 22 21.06 15.00 19.22
N ALA A 23 22.35 14.68 19.40
CA ALA A 23 23.05 13.71 18.57
C ALA A 23 22.41 12.32 18.65
N LEU A 24 22.04 11.86 19.86
CA LEU A 24 21.30 10.61 20.07
C LEU A 24 19.94 10.64 19.38
N THR A 25 19.18 11.72 19.53
CA THR A 25 17.87 11.89 18.88
C THR A 25 17.99 11.84 17.36
N ILE A 26 18.97 12.54 16.78
CA ILE A 26 19.22 12.53 15.32
C ILE A 26 19.65 11.14 14.86
N LEU A 27 20.51 10.45 15.62
CA LEU A 27 20.98 9.11 15.28
C LEU A 27 19.82 8.11 15.19
N PHE A 28 18.90 8.12 16.17
CA PHE A 28 17.71 7.28 16.12
C PHE A 28 16.70 7.77 15.07
N GLY A 29 16.51 9.08 14.93
CA GLY A 29 15.66 9.67 13.90
C GLY A 29 16.10 9.35 12.48
N ALA A 30 17.41 9.22 12.24
CA ALA A 30 17.96 8.82 10.94
C ALA A 30 17.62 7.36 10.56
N GLN A 31 17.15 6.53 11.50
CA GLN A 31 16.65 5.19 11.20
C GLN A 31 15.18 5.18 10.75
N PHE A 32 14.44 6.29 10.90
CA PHE A 32 13.02 6.35 10.54
C PHE A 32 12.72 6.02 9.06
N PRO A 33 13.55 6.41 8.08
CA PRO A 33 13.37 5.98 6.69
C PRO A 33 13.44 4.47 6.46
N LYS A 34 13.94 3.69 7.41
CA LYS A 34 13.99 2.22 7.32
C LYS A 34 12.71 1.54 7.82
N VAL A 35 11.78 2.30 8.40
CA VAL A 35 10.50 1.76 8.87
C VAL A 35 9.66 1.37 7.65
N SER A 36 9.30 0.09 7.57
CA SER A 36 8.31 -0.40 6.62
C SER A 36 6.94 -0.36 7.27
N PHE A 37 5.97 0.25 6.58
CA PHE A 37 4.58 0.28 7.01
C PHE A 37 3.81 -0.79 6.26
N ASP A 38 3.39 -1.82 6.99
CA ASP A 38 2.40 -2.76 6.51
C ASP A 38 1.01 -2.17 6.73
N ASN A 39 0.30 -1.89 5.64
CA ASN A 39 -1.06 -1.36 5.67
C ASN A 39 -2.10 -2.41 5.26
N ASP A 40 -1.70 -3.67 5.15
CA ASP A 40 -2.65 -4.74 4.90
C ASP A 40 -3.44 -5.03 6.19
N PRO A 41 -4.77 -4.79 6.21
CA PRO A 41 -5.58 -5.05 7.40
C PRO A 41 -5.53 -6.53 7.84
N GLU A 42 -5.23 -7.47 6.94
CA GLU A 42 -5.08 -8.88 7.28
C GLU A 42 -3.87 -9.13 8.20
N ASN A 43 -2.78 -8.37 8.01
CA ASN A 43 -1.56 -8.47 8.82
C ASN A 43 -1.68 -7.78 10.19
N MET A 44 -2.81 -7.13 10.46
CA MET A 44 -3.14 -6.63 11.80
C MET A 44 -3.60 -7.76 12.74
N LEU A 45 -3.89 -8.96 12.20
CA LEU A 45 -4.18 -10.17 12.95
C LEU A 45 -2.94 -11.07 13.06
N ALA A 46 -2.84 -11.81 14.16
CA ALA A 46 -1.78 -12.80 14.33
C ALA A 46 -1.82 -13.84 13.19
N GLU A 47 -0.64 -14.32 12.78
CA GLU A 47 -0.51 -15.26 11.66
C GLU A 47 -1.25 -16.58 11.89
N ASP A 48 -1.38 -17.00 13.15
CA ASP A 48 -2.03 -18.24 13.59
C ASP A 48 -3.52 -18.05 13.93
N GLU A 49 -4.07 -16.84 13.79
CA GLU A 49 -5.47 -16.58 14.05
C GLU A 49 -6.36 -17.38 13.08
N HIS A 50 -7.30 -18.16 13.62
CA HIS A 50 -8.11 -19.10 12.84
C HIS A 50 -8.85 -18.42 11.69
N ILE A 51 -9.31 -17.18 11.87
CA ILE A 51 -10.02 -16.43 10.82
C ILE A 51 -9.11 -16.11 9.63
N ARG A 52 -7.82 -15.82 9.87
CA ARG A 52 -6.83 -15.49 8.84
C ARG A 52 -6.46 -16.74 8.03
N VAL A 53 -6.26 -17.87 8.70
CA VAL A 53 -5.96 -19.14 8.05
C VAL A 53 -7.14 -19.58 7.16
N PHE A 54 -8.36 -19.53 7.69
CA PHE A 54 -9.56 -19.88 6.94
C PHE A 54 -9.79 -18.92 5.76
N HIS A 55 -9.62 -17.61 5.95
CA HIS A 55 -9.74 -16.62 4.87
C HIS A 55 -8.79 -16.95 3.71
N ASN A 56 -7.52 -17.24 4.00
CA ASN A 56 -6.52 -17.61 3.00
C ASN A 56 -6.85 -18.92 2.27
N GLU A 57 -7.37 -19.92 2.99
CA GLU A 57 -7.80 -21.18 2.38
C GLU A 57 -8.96 -20.95 1.41
N VAL A 58 -9.96 -20.16 1.82
CA VAL A 58 -11.12 -19.81 0.99
C VAL A 58 -10.69 -18.99 -0.23
N LYS A 59 -9.84 -17.98 -0.06
CA LYS A 59 -9.31 -17.14 -1.15
C LYS A 59 -8.59 -17.99 -2.20
N THR A 60 -7.77 -18.94 -1.75
CA THR A 60 -7.06 -19.89 -2.63
C THR A 60 -8.02 -20.85 -3.32
N ARG A 61 -9.00 -21.39 -2.59
CA ARG A 61 -9.98 -22.37 -3.09
C ARG A 61 -10.86 -21.82 -4.19
N PHE A 62 -11.35 -20.60 -4.01
CA PHE A 62 -12.32 -19.98 -4.91
C PHE A 62 -11.70 -19.01 -5.90
N ASN A 63 -10.37 -18.83 -5.85
CA ASN A 63 -9.62 -17.89 -6.68
C ASN A 63 -10.31 -16.52 -6.69
N LEU A 64 -10.68 -16.03 -5.49
CA LEU A 64 -11.34 -14.74 -5.33
C LEU A 64 -10.34 -13.66 -5.74
N PHE A 65 -10.43 -13.27 -7.01
CA PHE A 65 -9.61 -12.25 -7.62
C PHE A 65 -9.93 -10.88 -7.01
N ASP A 66 -8.95 -9.99 -7.11
CA ASP A 66 -9.16 -8.57 -6.84
C ASP A 66 -10.18 -8.03 -7.85
N PHE A 67 -11.36 -7.62 -7.35
CA PHE A 67 -12.36 -6.97 -8.18
C PHE A 67 -11.89 -5.55 -8.49
N VAL A 68 -11.84 -5.19 -9.77
CA VAL A 68 -11.62 -3.80 -10.19
C VAL A 68 -12.99 -3.14 -10.34
N ILE A 69 -13.26 -2.12 -9.53
CA ILE A 69 -14.48 -1.33 -9.60
C ILE A 69 -14.15 -0.03 -10.33
N ILE A 70 -14.82 0.21 -11.46
CA ILE A 70 -14.64 1.43 -12.24
C ILE A 70 -15.95 2.22 -12.20
N GLY A 71 -15.89 3.44 -11.65
CA GLY A 71 -16.97 4.41 -11.72
C GLY A 71 -16.87 5.20 -13.02
N ILE A 72 -17.92 5.19 -13.84
CA ILE A 72 -17.97 5.91 -15.12
C ILE A 72 -19.06 6.98 -15.02
N VAL A 73 -18.67 8.22 -15.32
CA VAL A 73 -19.55 9.38 -15.34
C VAL A 73 -19.43 10.03 -16.71
N ASN A 74 -20.56 10.43 -17.29
CA ASN A 74 -20.62 11.25 -18.49
C ASN A 74 -21.57 12.41 -18.20
N GLU A 75 -21.01 13.60 -17.99
CA GLU A 75 -21.77 14.83 -17.69
C GLU A 75 -22.10 15.66 -18.95
N GLU A 76 -21.54 15.29 -20.11
CA GLU A 76 -21.66 16.06 -21.34
C GLU A 76 -22.87 15.62 -22.18
N HIS A 77 -23.23 14.34 -22.15
CA HIS A 77 -24.35 13.79 -22.92
C HIS A 77 -25.66 13.88 -22.11
N GLU A 78 -26.77 14.25 -22.76
CA GLU A 78 -28.07 14.45 -22.11
C GLU A 78 -28.58 13.18 -21.41
N ASP A 79 -28.40 12.02 -22.06
CA ASP A 79 -28.69 10.69 -21.49
C ASP A 79 -27.61 10.15 -20.52
N GLY A 80 -26.64 10.97 -20.11
CA GLY A 80 -25.54 10.57 -19.24
C GLY A 80 -24.72 9.43 -19.82
N THR A 81 -24.58 8.31 -19.10
CA THR A 81 -23.82 7.12 -19.57
C THR A 81 -24.62 6.19 -20.48
N PHE A 82 -25.94 6.36 -20.60
CA PHE A 82 -26.83 5.46 -21.35
C PHE A 82 -26.95 5.82 -22.84
N ASN A 83 -25.83 6.18 -23.46
CA ASN A 83 -25.75 6.45 -24.90
C ASN A 83 -24.84 5.45 -25.61
N VAL A 84 -25.05 5.28 -26.92
CA VAL A 84 -24.34 4.28 -27.75
C VAL A 84 -22.83 4.48 -27.69
N GLU A 85 -22.36 5.72 -27.70
CA GLU A 85 -20.92 6.02 -27.67
C GLU A 85 -20.29 5.57 -26.35
N THR A 86 -20.88 5.93 -25.22
CA THR A 86 -20.35 5.61 -23.88
C THR A 86 -20.42 4.10 -23.63
N LEU A 87 -21.55 3.47 -23.93
CA LEU A 87 -21.71 2.02 -23.79
C LEU A 87 -20.75 1.25 -24.71
N GLY A 88 -20.49 1.75 -25.92
CA GLY A 88 -19.49 1.18 -26.82
C GLY A 88 -18.08 1.22 -26.23
N ARG A 89 -17.68 2.35 -25.63
CA ARG A 89 -16.39 2.47 -24.92
C ARG A 89 -16.30 1.52 -23.72
N ILE A 90 -17.40 1.36 -22.98
CA ILE A 90 -17.47 0.41 -21.85
C ILE A 90 -17.28 -1.03 -22.32
N ASP A 91 -17.94 -1.43 -23.41
CA ASP A 91 -17.80 -2.78 -23.98
C ASP A 91 -16.35 -3.04 -24.43
N VAL A 92 -15.73 -2.09 -25.15
CA VAL A 92 -14.33 -2.20 -25.57
C VAL A 92 -13.40 -2.34 -24.36
N LEU A 93 -13.51 -1.44 -23.38
CA LEU A 93 -12.69 -1.49 -22.17
C LEU A 93 -12.88 -2.82 -21.41
N THR A 94 -14.11 -3.29 -21.31
CA THR A 94 -14.43 -4.56 -20.65
C THR A 94 -13.77 -5.74 -21.37
N ARG A 95 -13.82 -5.77 -22.71
CA ARG A 95 -13.16 -6.82 -23.51
C ARG A 95 -11.65 -6.80 -23.34
N GLU A 96 -11.04 -5.61 -23.32
CA GLU A 96 -9.60 -5.46 -23.10
C GLU A 96 -9.18 -5.95 -21.72
N LEU A 97 -9.93 -5.59 -20.67
CA LEU A 97 -9.65 -6.06 -19.30
C LEU A 97 -9.76 -7.58 -19.19
N ILE A 98 -10.73 -8.21 -19.85
CA ILE A 98 -10.88 -9.67 -19.88
C ILE A 98 -9.73 -10.34 -20.65
N SER A 99 -9.21 -9.68 -21.68
CA SER A 99 -8.14 -10.23 -22.51
C SER A 99 -6.73 -10.03 -21.94
N LEU A 100 -6.57 -9.24 -20.87
CA LEU A 100 -5.28 -8.98 -20.22
C LEU A 100 -4.54 -10.26 -19.87
N ARG A 101 -3.26 -10.34 -20.27
CA ARG A 101 -2.32 -11.40 -19.90
C ARG A 101 -0.99 -10.78 -19.46
N ARG A 102 -0.18 -11.53 -18.72
CA ARG A 102 1.19 -11.10 -18.42
C ARG A 102 2.10 -11.44 -19.60
N ASN A 103 2.87 -10.46 -20.05
CA ASN A 103 3.88 -10.65 -21.09
C ASN A 103 5.18 -11.26 -20.52
N ALA A 104 6.18 -11.48 -21.38
CA ALA A 104 7.47 -12.08 -20.99
C ALA A 104 8.25 -11.26 -19.94
N VAL A 105 7.95 -9.97 -19.79
CA VAL A 105 8.58 -9.06 -18.82
C VAL A 105 7.71 -8.92 -17.55
N GLY A 106 6.60 -9.65 -17.48
CA GLY A 106 5.70 -9.67 -16.33
C GLY A 106 4.71 -8.50 -16.25
N LEU A 107 4.63 -7.67 -17.28
CA LEU A 107 3.70 -6.53 -17.37
C LEU A 107 2.36 -6.96 -17.99
N PRO A 108 1.23 -6.32 -17.63
CA PRO A 108 -0.06 -6.57 -18.25
C PRO A 108 -0.07 -6.09 -19.70
N GLU A 109 -0.52 -6.95 -20.61
CA GLU A 109 -0.64 -6.69 -22.05
C GLU A 109 -2.02 -7.15 -22.52
N VAL A 110 -2.66 -6.31 -23.34
CA VAL A 110 -4.01 -6.57 -23.88
C VAL A 110 -3.88 -7.49 -25.07
N MET A 111 -4.56 -8.62 -25.05
CA MET A 111 -4.58 -9.53 -26.20
C MET A 111 -5.75 -9.16 -27.12
N ARG A 112 -5.47 -8.76 -28.36
CA ARG A 112 -6.48 -8.54 -29.41
C ARG A 112 -6.35 -9.64 -30.46
N ASP A 113 -7.40 -10.43 -30.62
CA ASP A 113 -7.47 -11.53 -31.61
C ASP A 113 -6.33 -12.55 -31.53
N GLY A 114 -5.82 -12.80 -30.32
CA GLY A 114 -4.71 -13.75 -30.08
C GLY A 114 -3.32 -13.16 -30.30
N HIS A 115 -3.22 -11.85 -30.56
CA HIS A 115 -1.98 -11.11 -30.65
C HIS A 115 -1.89 -10.03 -29.57
N PRO A 116 -0.68 -9.70 -29.08
CA PRO A 116 -0.47 -8.54 -28.23
C PRO A 116 -0.73 -7.22 -28.97
#